data_AF-A0A3B8RLZ8-F1
#
_entry.id   AF-A0A3B8RLZ8-F1
#
_cell.length_a   1.000
_cell.length_b   1.000
_cell.length_c   1.000
_cell.angle_alpha   90.00
_cell.angle_beta   90.00
_cell.angle_gamma   90.00
#
_symmetry.space_group_name_H-M   'P 1'
#
loop_
_entity.id
_entity.type
_entity.pdbx_description
1 polymer ?
#
loop_
_entity_poly.entity_id
_entity_poly.type
_entity_poly.pdbx_seq_one_letter_code
_entity_poly.pdbx_strand_id
1 'polypeptide(L)'
;LIGFVVLIIVMVIMTQWFGIVVRGNKLFLLFTALLFVLSNLGIGLFISTVSKTQQQAMMASVFAIMMPMIYLSGFAFPIENMPQIVQYITYVIPLKYFIIIIRGIVLKGIGFSSLWIETLILFGMGVTLLIFSSLRFSKKIE
;
A
#
# COMPACT_ATOMS: atom_id res chain seq x y z
N LEU A 1 -9.58 4.58 8.78
CA LEU A 1 -9.58 5.79 9.64
C LEU A 1 -8.21 6.06 10.25
N ILE A 2 -7.66 5.16 11.07
CA ILE A 2 -6.35 5.33 11.73
C ILE A 2 -5.24 5.69 10.72
N GLY A 3 -5.15 4.98 9.59
CA GLY A 3 -4.15 5.28 8.56
C GLY A 3 -4.22 6.70 7.99
N PHE A 4 -5.42 7.28 7.85
CA PHE A 4 -5.58 8.66 7.39
C PHE A 4 -5.15 9.67 8.45
N VAL A 5 -5.50 9.41 9.71
CA VAL A 5 -5.07 10.24 10.84
C VAL A 5 -3.54 10.26 10.90
N VAL A 6 -2.89 9.10 10.81
CA VAL A 6 -1.42 9.01 10.76
C VAL A 6 -0.86 9.78 9.55
N LEU A 7 -1.45 9.64 8.37
CA LEU A 7 -0.99 10.34 7.17
C LEU A 7 -1.11 11.87 7.32
N ILE A 8 -2.19 12.37 7.92
CA ILE A 8 -2.36 13.81 8.21
C ILE A 8 -1.33 14.28 9.22
N ILE A 9 -1.13 13.54 10.31
CA ILE A 9 -0.12 13.85 11.33
C ILE A 9 1.27 13.93 10.70
N VAL A 10 1.63 12.93 9.89
CA VAL A 10 2.92 12.90 9.19
C VAL A 10 3.07 14.07 8.23
N MET A 11 2.03 14.43 7.47
CA MET A 11 2.08 15.61 6.59
C MET A 11 2.28 16.91 7.36
N VAL A 12 1.63 17.07 8.50
CA VAL A 12 1.78 18.25 9.37
C VAL A 12 3.20 18.32 9.92
N ILE A 13 3.71 17.24 10.50
CA ILE A 13 5.08 17.18 11.03
C ILE A 13 6.10 17.45 9.93
N MET A 14 5.94 16.80 8.78
CA MET A 14 6.82 16.96 7.62
C MET A 14 6.89 18.41 7.13
N THR A 15 5.76 19.12 7.14
CA THR A 15 5.71 20.54 6.71
C THR A 15 6.25 21.48 7.80
N GLN A 16 5.88 21.28 9.06
CA GLN A 16 6.17 22.20 10.16
C GLN A 16 7.57 22.03 10.73
N TRP A 17 8.06 20.79 10.85
CA TRP A 17 9.35 20.49 11.49
C TRP A 17 10.47 20.28 10.48
N PHE A 18 10.15 19.69 9.32
CA PHE A 18 11.16 19.34 8.32
C PHE A 18 11.16 20.27 7.10
N GLY A 19 10.21 21.21 7.01
CA GLY A 19 10.11 22.16 5.89
C GLY A 19 9.76 21.51 4.53
N ILE A 20 9.36 20.24 4.52
CA ILE A 20 9.02 19.51 3.30
C ILE A 20 7.54 19.76 3.00
N VAL A 21 7.28 20.70 2.10
CA VAL A 21 5.92 21.03 1.66
C VAL A 21 5.45 20.02 0.62
N VAL A 22 4.24 19.50 0.78
CA VAL A 22 3.57 18.68 -0.24
C VAL A 22 3.33 19.54 -1.49
N ARG A 23 4.11 19.30 -2.55
CA ARG A 23 4.05 20.09 -3.78
C ARG A 23 2.84 19.79 -4.65
N GLY A 24 2.36 18.54 -4.64
CA GLY A 24 1.22 18.11 -5.45
C GLY A 24 -0.13 18.29 -4.74
N ASN A 25 -1.18 17.73 -5.36
CA ASN A 25 -2.55 17.84 -4.85
C ASN A 25 -2.78 16.94 -3.61
N LYS A 26 -3.09 17.56 -2.47
CA LYS A 26 -3.35 16.87 -1.20
C LYS A 26 -4.57 15.95 -1.24
N LEU A 27 -5.63 16.32 -1.97
CA LEU A 27 -6.81 15.47 -2.14
C LEU A 27 -6.47 14.21 -2.96
N PHE A 28 -5.65 14.37 -4.00
CA PHE A 28 -5.18 13.23 -4.78
C PHE A 28 -4.29 12.29 -3.94
N LEU A 29 -3.46 12.83 -3.05
CA LEU A 29 -2.71 12.03 -2.07
C LEU A 29 -3.64 11.25 -1.13
N LEU A 30 -4.68 11.90 -0.59
CA LEU A 30 -5.67 11.24 0.27
C LEU A 30 -6.44 10.14 -0.47
N PHE A 31 -6.81 10.39 -1.73
CA PHE A 31 -7.48 9.41 -2.58
C PHE A 31 -6.59 8.18 -2.83
N THR A 32 -5.34 8.38 -3.22
CA THR A 32 -4.40 7.26 -3.46
C THR A 32 -4.06 6.52 -2.17
N ALA A 33 -3.99 7.22 -1.03
CA ALA A 33 -3.89 6.60 0.29
C ALA A 33 -5.11 5.74 0.64
N LEU A 34 -6.32 6.15 0.26
CA LEU A 34 -7.52 5.32 0.40
C LEU A 34 -7.39 4.02 -0.38
N LEU A 35 -6.97 4.08 -1.64
CA LEU A 35 -6.76 2.88 -2.46
C LEU A 35 -5.72 1.93 -1.84
N PHE A 36 -4.64 2.48 -1.31
CA PHE A 36 -3.63 1.70 -0.60
C PHE A 36 -4.19 1.04 0.66
N VAL A 37 -4.95 1.78 1.48
CA VAL A 37 -5.60 1.23 2.68
C VAL A 37 -6.58 0.11 2.30
N LEU A 38 -7.40 0.29 1.26
CA LEU A 38 -8.32 -0.74 0.76
C LEU A 38 -7.58 -2.01 0.34
N SER A 39 -6.44 -1.88 -0.35
CA SER A 39 -5.60 -3.02 -0.74
C SER A 39 -5.07 -3.78 0.48
N ASN A 40 -4.55 -3.06 1.48
CA ASN A 40 -4.03 -3.69 2.71
C ASN A 40 -5.14 -4.31 3.56
N LEU A 41 -6.34 -3.72 3.58
CA LEU A 41 -7.50 -4.31 4.22
C LEU A 41 -7.88 -5.63 3.54
N GLY A 42 -7.90 -5.67 2.20
CA GLY A 42 -8.11 -6.92 1.46
C GLY A 42 -7.11 -8.00 1.86
N ILE A 43 -5.81 -7.67 1.94
CA ILE A 43 -4.77 -8.61 2.37
C ILE A 43 -4.97 -9.07 3.83
N GLY A 44 -5.22 -8.13 4.75
CA GLY A 44 -5.43 -8.47 6.17
C GLY A 44 -6.66 -9.35 6.39
N LEU A 45 -7.76 -9.06 5.68
CA LEU A 45 -8.97 -9.90 5.68
C LEU A 45 -8.66 -11.28 5.12
N PHE A 46 -7.92 -11.38 4.01
CA PHE A 46 -7.52 -12.66 3.44
C PHE A 46 -6.78 -13.51 4.47
N ILE A 47 -5.75 -12.95 5.12
CA ILE A 47 -4.97 -13.64 6.15
C ILE A 47 -5.85 -14.11 7.30
N SER A 48 -6.81 -13.28 7.73
CA SER A 48 -7.77 -13.64 8.77
C SER A 48 -8.63 -14.84 8.37
N THR A 49 -9.04 -14.96 7.10
CA THR A 49 -9.84 -16.12 6.65
C THR A 49 -9.06 -17.44 6.66
N VAL A 50 -7.76 -17.42 6.34
CA VAL A 50 -6.90 -18.63 6.32
C VAL A 50 -6.27 -18.98 7.68
N SER A 51 -6.23 -18.04 8.61
CA SER A 51 -5.66 -18.27 9.93
C SER A 51 -6.64 -19.01 10.84
N LYS A 52 -6.13 -19.92 11.67
CA LYS A 52 -6.93 -20.66 12.65
C LYS A 52 -7.01 -19.92 13.99
N THR A 53 -6.01 -19.11 14.32
CA THR A 53 -5.95 -18.33 15.56
C THR A 53 -5.58 -16.87 15.28
N GLN A 54 -5.93 -15.97 16.21
CA GLN A 54 -5.54 -14.57 16.14
C GLN A 54 -4.01 -14.40 16.14
N GLN A 55 -3.30 -15.15 16.99
CA GLN A 55 -1.84 -15.10 17.05
C GLN A 55 -1.19 -15.55 15.72
N GLN A 56 -1.74 -16.58 15.08
CA GLN A 56 -1.28 -17.01 13.75
C GLN A 56 -1.50 -15.92 12.70
N ALA A 57 -2.66 -15.26 12.71
CA ALA A 57 -2.95 -14.16 11.79
C ALA A 57 -1.99 -12.98 11.98
N MET A 58 -1.66 -12.64 13.24
CA MET A 58 -0.71 -11.58 13.55
C MET A 58 0.71 -11.94 13.07
N MET A 59 1.20 -13.15 13.36
CA MET A 59 2.52 -13.60 12.92
C MET A 59 2.62 -13.67 11.39
N ALA A 60 1.60 -14.20 10.71
CA ALA A 60 1.55 -14.25 9.26
C ALA A 60 1.55 -12.84 8.64
N SER A 61 0.76 -11.92 9.19
CA SER A 61 0.70 -10.53 8.72
C SER A 61 2.06 -9.84 8.84
N VAL A 62 2.78 -10.04 9.94
CA VAL A 62 4.09 -9.42 10.17
C VAL A 62 5.18 -10.08 9.32
N PHE A 63 5.37 -11.39 9.45
CA PHE A 63 6.53 -12.06 8.87
C PHE A 63 6.34 -12.46 7.41
N ALA A 64 5.14 -12.91 7.03
CA ALA A 64 4.90 -13.39 5.67
C ALA A 64 4.49 -12.28 4.70
N ILE A 65 3.94 -11.17 5.22
CA ILE A 65 3.41 -10.08 4.38
C ILE A 65 4.17 -8.79 4.60
N MET A 66 4.13 -8.20 5.80
CA MET A 66 4.69 -6.88 6.05
C MET A 66 6.20 -6.82 5.79
N MET A 67 6.95 -7.79 6.31
CA MET A 67 8.41 -7.85 6.12
C MET A 67 8.78 -7.93 4.63
N PRO A 68 8.34 -8.93 3.85
CA PRO A 68 8.60 -8.98 2.41
C PRO A 68 8.10 -7.73 1.68
N MET A 69 6.92 -7.22 2.03
CA MET A 69 6.35 -6.03 1.41
C MET A 69 7.26 -4.81 1.58
N ILE A 70 7.83 -4.58 2.76
CA ILE A 70 8.77 -3.47 3.00
C ILE A 70 10.04 -3.64 2.16
N TYR A 71 10.64 -4.84 2.14
CA TYR A 71 11.89 -5.08 1.42
C TYR A 71 11.75 -5.05 -0.10
N LEU A 72 10.63 -5.56 -0.63
CA LEU A 72 10.39 -5.69 -2.07
C LEU A 72 9.69 -4.48 -2.70
N SER A 73 9.22 -3.51 -1.89
CA SER A 73 8.46 -2.35 -2.39
C SER A 73 9.30 -1.24 -3.02
N GLY A 74 10.63 -1.28 -2.92
CA GLY A 74 11.46 -0.13 -3.29
C GLY A 74 11.59 0.93 -2.17
N PHE A 75 11.10 0.63 -0.97
CA PHE A 75 11.27 1.46 0.22
C PHE A 75 12.70 1.37 0.76
N ALA A 76 13.10 0.17 1.19
CA ALA A 76 14.39 -0.08 1.85
C ALA A 76 15.54 -0.18 0.86
N PHE A 77 15.31 -0.86 -0.28
CA PHE A 77 16.30 -1.07 -1.33
C PHE A 77 15.73 -0.69 -2.69
N PRO A 78 16.50 -0.03 -3.57
CA PRO A 78 16.06 0.23 -4.94
C PRO A 78 15.73 -1.07 -5.69
N ILE A 79 14.59 -1.11 -6.38
CA ILE A 79 14.13 -2.31 -7.12
C ILE A 79 15.10 -2.67 -8.25
N GLU A 80 15.72 -1.66 -8.88
CA GLU A 80 16.68 -1.82 -9.98
C GLU A 80 17.92 -2.63 -9.57
N ASN A 81 18.27 -2.64 -8.28
CA ASN A 81 19.41 -3.37 -7.75
C ASN A 81 19.09 -4.85 -7.46
N MET A 82 17.82 -5.28 -7.60
CA MET A 82 17.42 -6.65 -7.34
C MET A 82 17.63 -7.53 -8.58
N PRO A 83 17.92 -8.84 -8.43
CA PRO A 83 17.92 -9.77 -9.55
C PRO A 83 16.58 -9.76 -10.30
N GLN A 84 16.61 -9.98 -11.62
CA GLN A 84 15.41 -9.87 -12.47
C GLN A 84 14.22 -10.70 -11.95
N ILE A 85 14.48 -11.91 -11.45
CA ILE A 85 13.45 -12.80 -10.87
C ILE A 85 12.72 -12.11 -9.70
N VAL A 86 13.46 -11.43 -8.84
CA VAL A 86 12.91 -10.72 -7.68
C VAL A 86 12.12 -9.48 -8.13
N GLN A 87 12.59 -8.78 -9.17
CA GLN A 87 11.88 -7.64 -9.73
C GLN A 87 10.47 -8.00 -10.19
N TYR A 88 10.28 -9.18 -10.79
CA TYR A 88 8.94 -9.64 -11.19
C TYR A 88 7.99 -9.83 -10.00
N ILE A 89 8.50 -10.33 -8.87
CA ILE A 89 7.70 -10.49 -7.64
C ILE A 89 7.25 -9.14 -7.09
N THR A 90 8.02 -8.07 -7.29
CA THR A 90 7.64 -6.74 -6.80
C THR A 90 6.36 -6.20 -7.45
N TYR A 91 5.97 -6.70 -8.63
CA TYR A 91 4.77 -6.22 -9.33
C TYR A 91 3.46 -6.57 -8.63
N VAL A 92 3.45 -7.56 -7.72
CA VAL A 92 2.25 -7.90 -6.92
C VAL A 92 2.17 -7.14 -5.60
N ILE A 93 3.16 -6.29 -5.30
CA ILE A 93 3.27 -5.59 -4.02
C ILE A 93 2.59 -4.21 -4.12
N PRO A 94 1.45 -3.96 -3.44
CA PRO A 94 0.75 -2.68 -3.54
C PRO A 94 1.58 -1.51 -3.00
N LEU A 95 2.45 -1.77 -2.01
CA LEU A 95 3.33 -0.76 -1.44
C LEU A 95 4.31 -0.18 -2.47
N LYS A 96 4.70 -0.94 -3.50
CA LYS A 96 5.54 -0.45 -4.61
C LYS A 96 4.91 0.75 -5.29
N TYR A 97 3.66 0.61 -5.74
CA TYR A 97 2.94 1.65 -6.46
C TYR A 97 2.65 2.84 -5.55
N PHE A 98 2.30 2.60 -4.29
CA PHE A 98 2.06 3.67 -3.33
C PHE A 98 3.32 4.50 -3.05
N ILE A 99 4.50 3.89 -3.00
CA ILE A 99 5.78 4.61 -2.84
C ILE A 99 6.08 5.49 -4.05
N ILE A 100 5.83 5.00 -5.27
CA ILE A 100 6.02 5.79 -6.49
C ILE A 100 5.09 7.02 -6.46
N ILE A 101 3.81 6.81 -6.11
CA ILE A 101 2.80 7.87 -6.01
C ILE A 101 3.19 8.90 -4.94
N ILE A 102 3.47 8.48 -3.70
CA ILE A 102 3.75 9.43 -2.60
C ILE A 102 5.02 10.24 -2.86
N ARG A 103 6.08 9.61 -3.39
CA ARG A 103 7.31 10.32 -3.80
C ARG A 103 7.02 11.30 -4.95
N GLY A 104 6.21 10.89 -5.92
CA GLY A 104 5.76 11.76 -7.02
C GLY A 104 5.01 12.99 -6.52
N ILE A 105 4.00 12.81 -5.68
CA ILE A 105 3.15 13.91 -5.19
C ILE A 105 3.92 14.82 -4.23
N VAL A 106 4.60 14.25 -3.24
CA VAL A 106 5.24 15.02 -2.17
C VAL A 106 6.50 15.73 -2.67
N LEU A 107 7.40 15.01 -3.36
CA LEU A 107 8.73 15.53 -3.70
C LEU A 107 8.76 16.19 -5.09
N LYS A 108 8.09 15.59 -6.08
CA LYS A 108 8.12 16.06 -7.47
C LYS A 108 6.96 17.00 -7.82
N GLY A 109 5.87 16.98 -7.03
CA GLY A 109 4.68 17.78 -7.32
C GLY A 109 3.92 17.35 -8.57
N ILE A 110 4.16 16.13 -9.07
CA ILE A 110 3.50 15.63 -10.28
C ILE A 110 2.05 15.21 -9.96
N GLY A 111 1.15 15.52 -10.90
CA GLY A 111 -0.29 15.28 -10.77
C GLY A 111 -0.74 13.92 -11.28
N PHE A 112 -2.07 13.74 -11.35
CA PHE A 112 -2.71 12.51 -11.82
C PHE A 112 -2.27 12.09 -13.23
N SER A 113 -2.05 13.04 -14.14
CA SER A 113 -1.66 12.76 -15.53
C SER A 113 -0.37 11.94 -15.65
N SER A 114 0.54 12.03 -14.69
CA SER A 114 1.80 11.27 -14.69
C SER A 114 1.75 10.01 -13.82
N LEU A 115 0.77 9.90 -12.92
CA LEU A 115 0.66 8.82 -11.93
C LEU A 115 -0.58 7.93 -12.15
N TRP A 116 -1.25 8.08 -13.29
CA TRP A 116 -2.52 7.40 -13.55
C TRP A 116 -2.34 5.89 -13.65
N ILE A 117 -1.20 5.41 -14.18
CA ILE A 117 -0.91 3.98 -14.34
C ILE A 117 -0.77 3.33 -12.96
N GLU A 118 0.06 3.89 -12.10
CA GLU A 118 0.29 3.39 -10.73
C GLU A 118 -0.99 3.47 -9.91
N THR A 119 -1.77 4.53 -10.09
CA THR A 119 -3.07 4.71 -9.43
C THR A 119 -4.06 3.64 -9.88
N LEU A 120 -4.11 3.34 -11.18
CA LEU A 120 -5.00 2.33 -11.74
C LEU A 120 -4.60 0.91 -11.33
N ILE A 121 -3.30 0.61 -11.31
CA ILE A 121 -2.80 -0.68 -10.81
C ILE A 121 -3.15 -0.84 -9.34
N LEU A 122 -2.92 0.18 -8.52
CA LEU A 122 -3.26 0.16 -7.10
C LEU A 122 -4.78 0.01 -6.87
N PHE A 123 -5.59 0.68 -7.68
CA PHE A 123 -7.05 0.51 -7.67
C PHE A 123 -7.45 -0.94 -8.01
N GLY A 124 -6.90 -1.49 -9.10
CA GLY A 124 -7.16 -2.86 -9.51
C GLY A 124 -6.75 -3.88 -8.45
N MET A 125 -5.60 -3.70 -7.83
CA MET A 125 -5.14 -4.52 -6.70
C MET A 125 -6.10 -4.43 -5.51
N GLY A 126 -6.52 -3.23 -5.13
CA GLY A 126 -7.45 -3.04 -4.02
C GLY A 126 -8.79 -3.73 -4.26
N VAL A 127 -9.36 -3.53 -5.44
CA VAL A 127 -10.64 -4.14 -5.82
C VAL A 127 -10.53 -5.66 -5.86
N THR A 128 -9.51 -6.21 -6.54
CA THR A 128 -9.32 -7.66 -6.64
C THR A 128 -9.12 -8.31 -5.27
N LEU A 129 -8.24 -7.76 -4.43
CA LEU A 129 -7.99 -8.29 -3.09
C LEU A 129 -9.24 -8.25 -2.20
N LEU A 130 -10.01 -7.17 -2.26
CA LEU A 130 -11.25 -7.07 -1.48
C LEU A 130 -12.32 -8.06 -1.97
N ILE A 131 -12.50 -8.20 -3.27
CA ILE A 131 -13.43 -9.18 -3.84
C ILE A 131 -13.03 -10.59 -3.44
N PHE A 132 -11.77 -10.98 -3.62
CA PHE A 132 -11.27 -12.30 -3.25
C PHE A 132 -11.47 -12.59 -1.75
N SER A 133 -11.18 -11.62 -0.89
CA SER A 133 -11.36 -11.75 0.55
C SER A 133 -12.84 -11.86 0.95
N SER A 134 -13.72 -11.06 0.34
CA SER A 134 -15.16 -11.10 0.60
C SER A 134 -15.78 -12.43 0.18
N LEU A 135 -15.46 -12.93 -1.02
CA LEU A 135 -15.94 -14.22 -1.52
C LEU A 135 -15.50 -15.38 -0.62
N ARG A 136 -14.27 -15.33 -0.11
CA ARG A 136 -13.75 -16.38 0.80
C ARG A 136 -14.37 -16.29 2.20
N PHE A 137 -14.67 -15.09 2.67
CA PHE A 137 -15.34 -14.88 3.96
C PHE A 137 -16.77 -15.44 3.95
N SER A 138 -17.54 -15.17 2.89
CA SER A 138 -18.90 -15.73 2.74
C SER A 138 -18.92 -17.26 2.72
N LYS A 139 -17.91 -17.90 2.09
CA LYS A 139 -17.81 -19.38 2.05
C LYS A 139 -17.46 -20.05 3.38
N LYS A 140 -17.02 -19.29 4.39
CA LYS A 140 -16.70 -19.84 5.72
C LYS A 140 -17.89 -19.76 6.69
N ILE A 141 -18.99 -19.12 6.26
CA ILE A 141 -20.22 -18.91 7.05
C ILE A 141 -21.31 -19.95 6.67
N GLU A 142 -21.11 -20.72 5.61
CA GLU A 142 -21.82 -21.99 5.36
C GLU A 142 -21.04 -23.17 5.96
#